data_AF-A0A958DBS1-F1
#
_entry.id   AF-A0A958DBS1-F1
#
_cell.length_a   1.000
_cell.length_b   1.000
_cell.length_c   1.000
_cell.angle_alpha   90.00
_cell.angle_beta   90.00
_cell.angle_gamma   90.00
#
_symmetry.space_group_name_H-M   'P 1'
#
loop_
_entity.id
_entity.type
_entity.pdbx_description
1 polymer ?
#
loop_
_entity_poly.entity_id
_entity_poly.type
_entity_poly.pdbx_seq_one_letter_code
_entity_poly.pdbx_strand_id
1 'polypeptide(L)'
;MNDGSSPQASAGQWSALYKAGAVAALLAVFVFRRNLGAELSLLASFGLVRGVPVAPPTIAAEWFGLFHDNRLVALTYLNYFDLFEYALLGLVFLALWAALRRASPGAMLVATTAGLIGIAVYFASNQSLAMLALSERYAATASDAQRSAYLVAGEALLAANNPDGIYQGAGIYISLF
;
A
#
# COMPACT_ATOMS: atom_id res chain seq x y z
N MET A 1 -8.90 -49.08 -31.01
CA MET A 1 -7.74 -48.18 -30.97
C MET A 1 -8.22 -46.85 -30.42
N ASN A 2 -8.02 -46.63 -29.11
CA ASN A 2 -8.34 -45.36 -28.44
C ASN A 2 -7.06 -44.53 -28.48
N ASP A 3 -7.07 -43.41 -29.21
CA ASP A 3 -5.94 -42.50 -29.27
C ASP A 3 -5.90 -41.67 -27.98
N GLY A 4 -4.88 -41.95 -27.17
CA GLY A 4 -4.66 -41.38 -25.84
C GLY A 4 -4.05 -39.99 -25.91
N SER A 5 -4.78 -39.02 -26.45
CA SER A 5 -4.37 -37.62 -26.40
C SER A 5 -4.64 -37.05 -25.00
N SER A 6 -3.69 -37.28 -24.08
CA SER A 6 -3.53 -36.47 -22.87
C SER A 6 -3.50 -34.99 -23.29
N PRO A 7 -4.28 -34.09 -22.68
CA PRO A 7 -4.14 -32.67 -22.96
C PRO A 7 -2.75 -32.24 -22.51
N GLN A 8 -1.83 -32.02 -23.45
CA GLN A 8 -0.63 -31.24 -23.19
C GLN A 8 -1.10 -29.83 -22.83
N ALA A 9 -1.23 -29.56 -21.52
CA ALA A 9 -1.46 -28.22 -21.02
C ALA A 9 -0.34 -27.34 -21.58
N SER A 10 -0.69 -26.53 -22.57
CA SER A 10 0.27 -25.87 -23.45
C SER A 10 1.26 -25.03 -22.64
N ALA A 11 2.51 -24.99 -23.09
CA ALA A 11 3.55 -24.07 -22.60
C ALA A 11 3.10 -22.59 -22.65
N GLY A 12 1.99 -22.27 -23.33
CA GLY A 12 1.36 -20.96 -23.38
C GLY A 12 0.44 -20.63 -22.19
N GLN A 13 -0.12 -21.62 -21.48
CA GLN A 13 -1.26 -21.40 -20.58
C GLN A 13 -0.97 -20.46 -19.39
N TRP A 14 0.26 -20.44 -18.89
CA TRP A 14 0.67 -19.59 -17.76
C TRP A 14 1.77 -18.58 -18.12
N SER A 15 2.20 -18.55 -19.38
CA SER A 15 3.31 -17.72 -19.86
C SER A 15 3.08 -16.23 -19.63
N ALA A 16 1.84 -15.77 -19.81
CA ALA A 16 1.45 -14.39 -19.54
C ALA A 16 1.57 -14.05 -18.05
N LEU A 17 1.16 -14.96 -17.16
CA LEU A 17 1.22 -14.75 -15.71
C LEU A 17 2.66 -14.74 -15.20
N TYR A 18 3.54 -15.60 -15.75
CA TYR A 18 4.96 -15.56 -15.42
C TYR A 18 5.62 -14.27 -15.86
N LYS A 19 5.32 -13.77 -17.07
CA LYS A 19 5.82 -12.47 -17.53
C LYS A 19 5.29 -11.33 -16.66
N ALA A 20 4.00 -11.34 -16.35
CA ALA A 20 3.39 -10.33 -15.49
C ALA A 20 4.01 -10.33 -14.09
N GLY A 21 4.18 -11.50 -13.46
CA GLY A 21 4.83 -11.64 -12.16
C GLY A 21 6.29 -11.19 -12.17
N ALA A 22 7.06 -11.52 -13.22
CA ALA A 22 8.44 -11.08 -13.34
C ALA A 22 8.56 -9.55 -13.49
N VAL A 23 7.74 -8.94 -14.35
CA VAL A 23 7.66 -7.48 -14.48
C VAL A 23 7.22 -6.84 -13.18
N ALA A 24 6.20 -7.41 -12.51
CA ALA A 24 5.70 -6.92 -11.23
C ALA A 24 6.78 -6.97 -10.14
N ALA A 25 7.56 -8.05 -10.07
CA ALA A 25 8.67 -8.16 -9.12
C ALA A 25 9.74 -7.09 -9.36
N LEU A 26 10.11 -6.84 -10.63
CA LEU A 26 11.07 -5.78 -10.97
C LEU A 26 10.52 -4.40 -10.61
N LEU A 27 9.27 -4.12 -10.95
CA LEU A 27 8.63 -2.84 -10.62
C LEU A 27 8.54 -2.63 -9.10
N ALA A 28 8.14 -3.65 -8.34
CA ALA A 28 8.07 -3.57 -6.88
C ALA A 28 9.45 -3.23 -6.27
N VAL A 29 10.52 -3.86 -6.77
CA VAL A 29 11.88 -3.63 -6.24
C VAL A 29 12.46 -2.27 -6.65
N PHE A 30 12.30 -1.88 -7.92
CA PHE A 30 13.01 -0.72 -8.47
C PHE A 30 12.21 0.59 -8.44
N VAL A 31 10.89 0.52 -8.58
CA VAL A 31 10.03 1.71 -8.67
C VAL A 31 9.42 2.05 -7.32
N PHE A 32 8.90 1.04 -6.62
CA PHE A 32 8.34 1.20 -5.28
C PHE A 32 9.42 0.98 -4.23
N ARG A 33 10.52 1.73 -4.38
CA ARG A 33 11.62 1.72 -3.42
C ARG A 33 11.07 2.09 -2.04
N ARG A 34 11.56 1.38 -1.02
CA ARG A 34 11.02 1.39 0.34
C ARG A 34 10.88 2.82 0.89
N ASN A 35 9.63 3.28 1.02
CA ASN A 35 9.18 4.49 1.73
C ASN A 35 9.47 5.85 1.05
N LEU A 36 8.60 6.21 0.08
CA LEU A 36 8.63 7.50 -0.62
C LEU A 36 8.49 8.71 0.32
N GLY A 37 7.74 8.58 1.42
CA GLY A 37 7.61 9.64 2.42
C GLY A 37 8.94 9.98 3.08
N ALA A 38 9.71 8.96 3.48
CA ALA A 38 11.04 9.15 4.06
C ALA A 38 12.01 9.80 3.06
N GLU A 39 12.00 9.36 1.80
CA GLU A 39 12.82 9.98 0.74
C GLU A 39 12.45 11.44 0.53
N LEU A 40 11.14 11.76 0.49
CA LEU A 40 10.65 13.13 0.36
C LEU A 40 11.11 14.02 1.53
N SER A 41 11.00 13.54 2.76
CA SER A 41 11.51 14.25 3.96
C SER A 41 13.02 14.47 3.91
N LEU A 42 13.79 13.46 3.48
CA LEU A 42 15.25 13.58 3.33
C LEU A 42 15.61 14.63 2.29
N LEU A 43 15.00 14.57 1.10
CA LEU A 43 15.24 15.54 0.03
C LEU A 43 14.84 16.96 0.44
N ALA A 44 13.73 17.13 1.15
CA ALA A 44 13.31 18.41 1.70
C ALA A 44 14.30 18.93 2.76
N SER A 45 14.83 18.04 3.61
CA SER A 45 15.84 18.38 4.62
C SER A 45 17.15 18.87 4.02
N PHE A 46 17.55 18.34 2.85
CA PHE A 46 18.70 18.83 2.08
C PHE A 46 18.38 20.06 1.21
N GLY A 47 17.14 20.57 1.23
CA GLY A 47 16.71 21.70 0.42
C GLY A 47 16.61 21.41 -1.08
N LEU A 48 16.66 20.14 -1.48
CA LEU A 48 16.54 19.68 -2.86
C LEU A 48 15.09 19.73 -3.36
N VAL A 49 14.13 19.58 -2.44
CA VAL A 49 12.70 19.75 -2.68
C VAL A 49 12.19 20.88 -1.79
N ARG A 50 11.41 21.81 -2.35
CA ARG A 50 10.87 22.98 -1.64
C ARG A 50 9.34 22.96 -1.66
N GLY A 51 8.72 23.65 -0.70
CA GLY A 51 7.26 23.72 -0.59
C GLY A 51 6.63 22.44 -0.05
N VAL A 52 7.42 21.61 0.63
CA VAL A 52 7.00 20.36 1.26
C VAL A 52 7.47 20.38 2.71
N PRO A 53 6.65 19.94 3.68
CA PRO A 53 7.09 19.77 5.07
C PRO A 53 8.33 18.87 5.15
N VAL A 54 9.28 19.17 6.04
CA VAL A 54 10.45 18.28 6.25
C VAL A 54 10.12 17.04 7.09
N ALA A 55 8.96 17.05 7.74
CA ALA A 55 8.42 15.96 8.53
C ALA A 55 6.91 15.86 8.30
N PRO A 56 6.33 14.65 8.38
CA PRO A 56 4.88 14.48 8.30
C PRO A 56 4.18 15.21 9.46
N PRO A 57 2.97 15.75 9.25
CA PRO A 57 2.18 16.33 10.33
C PRO A 57 1.88 15.35 11.45
N THR A 58 1.66 15.86 12.66
CA THR A 58 1.40 15.03 13.84
C THR A 58 -0.04 15.12 14.35
N ILE A 59 -0.80 16.12 13.90
CA ILE A 59 -2.21 16.32 14.28
C ILE A 59 -3.13 16.36 13.06
N ALA A 60 -4.40 15.99 13.24
CA ALA A 60 -5.37 15.82 12.16
C ALA A 60 -5.63 17.12 11.39
N ALA A 61 -5.67 18.25 12.09
CA ALA A 61 -5.89 19.56 11.47
C ALA A 61 -4.78 19.90 10.44
N GLU A 62 -3.53 19.63 10.79
CA GLU A 62 -2.39 19.85 9.89
C GLU A 62 -2.39 18.87 8.72
N TRP A 63 -2.77 17.61 8.96
CA TRP A 63 -2.98 16.65 7.88
C TRP A 63 -4.06 17.11 6.89
N PHE A 64 -5.18 17.61 7.39
CA PHE A 64 -6.25 18.13 6.53
C PHE A 64 -5.79 19.38 5.75
N GLY A 65 -5.01 20.26 6.40
CA GLY A 65 -4.34 21.37 5.73
C GLY A 65 -3.41 20.91 4.62
N LEU A 66 -2.56 19.91 4.88
CA LEU A 66 -1.65 19.35 3.88
C LEU A 66 -2.39 18.68 2.72
N PHE A 67 -3.52 18.02 2.98
CA PHE A 67 -4.38 17.48 1.93
C PHE A 67 -4.99 18.56 1.05
N HIS A 68 -5.33 19.71 1.64
CA HIS A 68 -5.84 20.87 0.91
C HIS A 68 -4.74 21.53 0.06
N ASP A 69 -3.55 21.73 0.65
CA ASP A 69 -2.44 22.43 0.00
C ASP A 69 -1.75 21.56 -1.05
N ASN A 70 -1.48 20.30 -0.73
CA ASN A 70 -0.80 19.36 -1.61
C ASN A 70 -1.19 17.91 -1.32
N ARG A 71 -2.31 17.50 -1.94
CA ARG A 71 -2.85 16.14 -1.85
C ARG A 71 -1.83 15.04 -2.15
N LEU A 72 -0.96 15.23 -3.15
CA LEU A 72 0.03 14.21 -3.52
C LEU A 72 1.08 14.03 -2.43
N VAL A 73 1.55 15.12 -1.83
CA VAL A 73 2.49 15.07 -0.69
C VAL A 73 1.84 14.39 0.52
N ALA A 74 0.59 14.74 0.85
CA ALA A 74 -0.14 14.10 1.94
C ALA A 74 -0.27 12.58 1.72
N LEU A 75 -0.68 12.16 0.51
CA LEU A 75 -0.78 10.75 0.14
C LEU A 75 0.58 10.04 0.17
N THR A 76 1.65 10.73 -0.22
CA THR A 76 3.02 10.19 -0.15
C THR A 76 3.42 9.90 1.29
N TYR A 77 3.20 10.83 2.21
CA TYR A 77 3.53 10.64 3.63
C TYR A 77 2.66 9.59 4.33
N LEU A 78 1.45 9.33 3.83
CA LEU A 78 0.56 8.29 4.33
C LEU A 78 0.74 6.94 3.62
N ASN A 79 1.84 6.76 2.86
CA ASN A 79 2.18 5.52 2.17
C ASN A 79 1.07 5.03 1.22
N TYR A 80 0.34 5.94 0.57
CA TYR A 80 -0.70 5.57 -0.40
C TYR A 80 -0.12 4.72 -1.55
N PHE A 81 1.12 5.03 -1.97
CA PHE A 81 1.74 4.37 -3.11
C PHE A 81 2.11 2.91 -2.85
N ASP A 82 2.25 2.51 -1.59
CA ASP A 82 2.46 1.12 -1.20
C ASP A 82 1.29 0.23 -1.65
N LEU A 83 0.08 0.78 -1.82
CA LEU A 83 -1.05 0.03 -2.40
C LEU A 83 -0.70 -0.55 -3.77
N PHE A 84 0.01 0.21 -4.61
CA PHE A 84 0.44 -0.29 -5.91
C PHE A 84 1.51 -1.37 -5.77
N GLU A 85 2.44 -1.21 -4.83
CA GLU A 85 3.44 -2.25 -4.52
C GLU A 85 2.78 -3.55 -4.07
N TYR A 86 1.82 -3.50 -3.15
CA TYR A 86 1.08 -4.67 -2.69
C TYR A 86 0.22 -5.29 -3.79
N ALA A 87 -0.33 -4.50 -4.71
CA ALA A 87 -1.01 -5.04 -5.89
C ALA A 87 -0.04 -5.80 -6.81
N LEU A 88 1.16 -5.26 -7.04
CA LEU A 88 2.21 -5.94 -7.81
C LEU A 88 2.65 -7.23 -7.09
N LEU A 89 2.78 -7.20 -5.77
CA LEU A 89 3.07 -8.39 -4.97
C LEU A 89 1.98 -9.46 -5.11
N GLY A 90 0.72 -9.07 -5.24
CA GLY A 90 -0.37 -9.98 -5.58
C GLY A 90 -0.14 -10.71 -6.91
N LEU A 91 0.33 -10.01 -7.94
CA LEU A 91 0.71 -10.63 -9.22
C LEU A 91 1.89 -11.58 -9.06
N VAL A 92 2.87 -11.24 -8.22
CA VAL A 92 3.99 -12.11 -7.90
C VAL A 92 3.52 -13.40 -7.22
N PHE A 93 2.64 -13.30 -6.21
CA PHE A 93 2.08 -14.49 -5.55
C PHE A 93 1.29 -15.38 -6.50
N LEU A 94 0.50 -14.80 -7.41
CA LEU A 94 -0.20 -15.56 -8.43
C LEU A 94 0.76 -16.26 -9.40
N ALA A 95 1.83 -15.59 -9.82
CA ALA A 95 2.86 -16.19 -10.67
C ALA A 95 3.61 -17.33 -9.96
N LEU A 96 3.94 -17.15 -8.68
CA LEU A 96 4.56 -18.18 -7.85
C LEU A 96 3.63 -19.38 -7.66
N TRP A 97 2.34 -19.15 -7.39
CA TRP A 97 1.36 -20.21 -7.34
C TRP A 97 1.35 -21.02 -8.65
N ALA A 98 1.28 -20.35 -9.79
CA ALA A 98 1.28 -21.02 -11.09
C ALA A 98 2.58 -21.80 -11.36
N ALA A 99 3.72 -21.32 -10.85
CA ALA A 99 5.02 -21.98 -11.03
C ALA A 99 5.19 -23.20 -10.10
N LEU A 100 4.73 -23.11 -8.85
CA LEU A 100 5.04 -24.08 -7.79
C LEU A 100 3.86 -25.00 -7.43
N ARG A 101 2.65 -24.75 -7.94
CA ARG A 101 1.43 -25.54 -7.62
C ARG A 101 1.56 -27.04 -7.87
N ARG A 102 2.45 -27.48 -8.78
CA ARG A 102 2.68 -28.92 -9.03
C ARG A 102 3.62 -29.57 -8.03
N ALA A 103 4.49 -28.80 -7.38
CA ALA A 103 5.46 -29.30 -6.41
C ALA A 103 4.82 -29.50 -5.02
N SER A 104 4.00 -28.55 -4.57
CA SER A 104 3.24 -28.68 -3.32
C SER A 104 1.90 -27.95 -3.42
N PRO A 105 0.84 -28.61 -3.94
CA PRO A 105 -0.44 -27.96 -4.22
C PRO A 105 -1.08 -27.33 -2.98
N GLY A 106 -1.07 -28.04 -1.86
CA GLY A 106 -1.66 -27.59 -0.60
C GLY A 106 -0.94 -26.38 -0.02
N ALA A 107 0.40 -26.46 0.09
CA ALA A 107 1.19 -25.36 0.65
C ALA A 107 1.09 -24.10 -0.23
N MET A 108 1.13 -24.24 -1.55
CA MET A 108 1.02 -23.10 -2.46
C MET A 108 -0.36 -22.45 -2.41
N LEU A 109 -1.44 -23.24 -2.30
CA LEU A 109 -2.78 -22.69 -2.13
C LEU A 109 -2.90 -21.87 -0.83
N VAL A 110 -2.43 -22.42 0.29
CA VAL A 110 -2.43 -21.73 1.58
C VAL A 110 -1.60 -20.44 1.52
N ALA A 111 -0.36 -20.51 1.03
CA ALA A 111 0.53 -19.35 0.95
C ALA A 111 -0.04 -18.23 0.07
N THR A 112 -0.58 -18.58 -1.10
CA THR A 112 -1.15 -17.60 -2.04
C THR A 112 -2.40 -16.96 -1.47
N THR A 113 -3.28 -17.78 -0.87
CA THR A 113 -4.53 -17.28 -0.26
C THR A 113 -4.22 -16.35 0.91
N ALA A 114 -3.30 -16.75 1.81
CA ALA A 114 -2.86 -15.91 2.91
C ALA A 114 -2.24 -14.60 2.43
N GLY A 115 -1.38 -14.64 1.41
CA GLY A 115 -0.78 -13.45 0.80
C GLY A 115 -1.83 -12.49 0.21
N LEU A 116 -2.80 -13.02 -0.55
CA LEU A 116 -3.88 -12.21 -1.13
C LEU A 116 -4.82 -11.64 -0.06
N ILE A 117 -5.12 -12.39 1.00
CA ILE A 117 -5.88 -11.88 2.15
C ILE A 117 -5.11 -10.75 2.82
N GLY A 118 -3.80 -10.89 3.04
CA GLY A 118 -2.96 -9.83 3.60
C GLY A 118 -3.01 -8.55 2.76
N ILE A 119 -2.92 -8.66 1.44
CA ILE A 119 -3.06 -7.53 0.51
C ILE A 119 -4.45 -6.90 0.62
N ALA A 120 -5.52 -7.71 0.62
CA ALA A 120 -6.88 -7.20 0.73
C ALA A 120 -7.13 -6.48 2.06
N VAL A 121 -6.61 -7.02 3.17
CA VAL A 121 -6.66 -6.39 4.49
C VAL A 121 -5.91 -5.06 4.47
N TYR A 122 -4.69 -5.02 3.90
CA TYR A 122 -3.92 -3.78 3.79
C TYR A 122 -4.68 -2.70 3.01
N PHE A 123 -5.32 -3.05 1.89
CA PHE A 123 -6.15 -2.13 1.12
C PHE A 123 -7.34 -1.60 1.93
N ALA A 124 -8.02 -2.48 2.66
CA ALA A 124 -9.18 -2.11 3.46
C ALA A 124 -8.82 -1.27 4.70
N SER A 125 -7.65 -1.49 5.29
CA SER A 125 -7.17 -0.79 6.48
C SER A 125 -6.27 0.40 6.18
N ASN A 126 -6.11 0.80 4.91
CA ASN A 126 -5.14 1.83 4.55
C ASN A 126 -5.56 3.21 5.09
N GLN A 127 -4.74 3.76 5.99
CA GLN A 127 -4.98 5.03 6.65
C GLN A 127 -5.13 6.20 5.67
N SER A 128 -4.38 6.21 4.56
CA SER A 128 -4.38 7.33 3.62
C SER A 128 -5.75 7.58 3.00
N LEU A 129 -6.50 6.51 2.70
CA LEU A 129 -7.85 6.59 2.15
C LEU A 129 -8.84 7.16 3.18
N ALA A 130 -8.75 6.69 4.42
CA ALA A 130 -9.61 7.16 5.51
C ALA A 130 -9.34 8.63 5.85
N MET A 131 -8.07 9.01 5.97
CA MET A 131 -7.67 10.39 6.28
C MET A 131 -8.05 11.36 5.16
N LEU A 132 -7.91 10.95 3.90
CA LEU A 132 -8.34 11.71 2.73
C LEU A 132 -9.87 11.90 2.71
N ALA A 133 -10.64 10.85 2.97
CA ALA A 133 -12.10 10.96 3.03
C ALA A 133 -12.56 11.89 4.16
N LEU A 134 -11.87 11.87 5.30
CA LEU A 134 -12.15 12.80 6.40
C LEU A 134 -11.79 14.24 6.05
N SER A 135 -10.65 14.48 5.38
CA SER A 135 -10.25 15.83 4.98
C SER A 135 -11.21 16.43 3.95
N GLU A 136 -11.70 15.64 2.99
CA GLU A 136 -12.71 16.06 2.01
C GLU A 136 -14.03 16.41 2.70
N ARG A 137 -14.48 15.61 3.69
CA ARG A 137 -15.69 15.89 4.48
C ARG A 137 -15.54 17.12 5.37
N TYR A 138 -14.36 17.30 5.96
CA TYR A 138 -14.00 18.48 6.76
C TYR A 138 -14.07 19.76 5.92
N ALA A 139 -13.56 19.73 4.68
CA ALA A 139 -13.59 20.86 3.76
C ALA A 139 -15.00 21.16 3.23
N ALA A 140 -15.84 20.13 3.04
CA ALA A 140 -17.18 20.28 2.47
C ALA A 140 -18.25 20.71 3.49
N THR A 141 -18.04 20.51 4.79
CA THR A 141 -19.07 20.84 5.80
C THR A 141 -19.10 22.34 6.16
N ALA A 142 -20.33 22.88 6.26
CA ALA A 142 -20.61 24.21 6.80
C ALA A 142 -20.93 24.19 8.31
N SER A 143 -21.01 23.01 8.94
CA SER A 143 -21.34 22.87 10.36
C SER A 143 -20.08 22.76 11.21
N ASP A 144 -19.91 23.67 12.17
CA ASP A 144 -18.78 23.63 13.10
C ASP A 144 -18.78 22.38 13.98
N ALA A 145 -19.97 21.87 14.32
CA ALA A 145 -20.11 20.61 15.05
C ALA A 145 -19.59 19.41 14.23
N GLN A 146 -19.96 19.33 12.94
CA GLN A 146 -19.44 18.27 12.06
C GLN A 146 -17.94 18.43 11.81
N ARG A 147 -17.47 19.68 11.65
CA ARG A 147 -16.05 20.01 11.48
C ARG A 147 -15.22 19.49 12.66
N SER A 148 -15.67 19.75 13.89
CA SER A 148 -15.06 19.23 15.11
C SER A 148 -15.07 17.69 15.16
N ALA A 149 -16.20 17.06 14.79
CA ALA A 149 -16.31 15.61 14.75
C ALA A 149 -15.31 14.95 13.77
N TYR A 150 -15.08 15.56 12.60
CA TYR A 150 -14.10 15.05 11.64
C TYR A 150 -12.66 15.19 12.13
N LEU A 151 -12.33 16.28 12.86
CA LEU A 151 -11.01 16.41 13.48
C LEU A 151 -10.77 15.32 14.52
N VAL A 152 -11.73 15.09 15.43
CA VAL A 152 -11.63 14.02 16.44
C VAL A 152 -11.50 12.65 15.78
N ALA A 153 -12.23 12.38 14.70
CA ALA A 153 -12.08 11.15 13.94
C ALA A 153 -10.69 11.01 13.29
N GLY A 154 -10.12 12.12 12.81
CA GLY A 154 -8.74 12.17 12.31
C GLY A 154 -7.71 11.87 13.41
N GLU A 155 -7.88 12.46 14.60
CA GLU A 155 -7.01 12.19 15.76
C GLU A 155 -7.09 10.73 16.19
N ALA A 156 -8.29 10.14 16.21
CA ALA A 156 -8.47 8.73 16.52
C ALA A 156 -7.77 7.82 15.49
N LEU A 157 -7.80 8.20 14.20
CA LEU A 157 -7.11 7.47 13.14
C LEU A 157 -5.58 7.56 13.27
N LEU A 158 -5.04 8.71 13.70
CA LEU A 158 -3.62 8.88 14.01
C LEU A 158 -3.21 8.04 15.21
N ALA A 159 -3.98 8.09 16.30
CA ALA A 159 -3.71 7.32 17.51
C ALA A 159 -3.74 5.80 17.26
N ALA A 160 -4.63 5.32 16.38
CA ALA A 160 -4.75 3.90 16.05
C ALA A 160 -3.53 3.34 15.30
N ASN A 161 -2.87 4.17 14.48
CA ASN A 161 -1.77 3.73 13.61
C ASN A 161 -0.40 4.23 14.04
N ASN A 162 -0.35 5.17 14.98
CA ASN A 162 0.88 5.88 15.32
C ASN A 162 0.95 6.30 16.80
N PRO A 163 0.99 5.35 17.77
CA PRO A 163 1.05 5.72 19.19
C PRO A 163 2.30 6.54 19.55
N ASP A 164 3.45 6.33 18.88
CA ASP A 164 4.74 6.99 19.22
C ASP A 164 5.77 7.05 18.04
N GLY A 165 5.37 6.94 16.77
CA GLY A 165 6.28 6.66 15.64
C GLY A 165 6.49 7.79 14.60
N ILE A 166 7.74 7.98 14.16
CA ILE A 166 8.11 8.76 12.95
C ILE A 166 7.62 8.06 11.66
N TYR A 167 7.28 6.77 11.73
CA TYR A 167 6.87 5.95 10.61
C TYR A 167 5.52 5.27 10.86
N GLN A 168 4.65 5.27 9.85
CA GLN A 168 3.32 4.68 9.95
C GLN A 168 3.38 3.16 9.89
N GLY A 169 2.77 2.51 10.91
CA GLY A 169 2.46 1.09 10.91
C GLY A 169 3.49 0.18 11.60
N ALA A 170 2.96 -0.84 12.30
CA ALA A 170 3.75 -1.90 12.95
C ALA A 170 4.55 -2.78 11.96
N GLY A 171 4.24 -2.72 10.66
CA GLY A 171 4.86 -3.59 9.64
C GLY A 171 6.37 -3.41 9.49
N ILE A 172 6.88 -2.22 9.80
CA ILE A 172 8.33 -1.94 9.76
C ILE A 172 9.03 -2.64 10.92
N TYR A 173 8.39 -2.69 12.10
CA TYR A 173 8.92 -3.38 13.27
C TYR A 173 8.85 -4.91 13.13
N ILE A 174 7.80 -5.45 12.50
CA ILE A 174 7.67 -6.90 12.28
C ILE A 174 8.70 -7.42 11.27
N SER A 175 9.22 -6.56 10.37
CA SER A 175 10.24 -6.94 9.37
C SER A 175 11.69 -6.99 9.89
N LEU A 176 11.91 -6.68 11.18
CA LEU A 176 13.24 -6.65 11.81
C LEU A 176 13.50 -7.88 12.73
N PHE A 177 12.66 -8.92 12.64
CA PHE A 177 12.87 -10.20 13.31
C PHE A 177 12.94 -11.34 12.30
#